data_AF-A0AAW1Z6L7-F1
#
_entry.id   AF-A0AAW1Z6L7-F1
#
_cell.length_a   1.000
_cell.length_b   1.000
_cell.length_c   1.000
_cell.angle_alpha   90.00
_cell.angle_beta   90.00
_cell.angle_gamma   90.00
#
_symmetry.space_group_name_H-M   'P 1'
#
loop_
_entity.id
_entity.type
_entity.pdbx_description
1 polymer ?
#
loop_
_entity_poly.entity_id
_entity_poly.type
_entity_poly.pdbx_seq_one_letter_code
_entity_poly.pdbx_strand_id
1 'polypeptide(L)'
;MNCEHIKQYFDRGYTNDEILAVLAERHGIALSKRSLERILSKNKLWRRKNKTDVAEVAAFIEQQLQTSGQCHGYRWMHQKCWLNGIITDRETVRVLLRLLDGEGVDLRSRNRLRRRVYHNRGPNFVWHIDGYDKLKPFGIGISGCIDGFSRSMMWLEAYKTNSDPRLIAGYFVDAVINAGGCPARVRLDLGTENVHVAEMQRFLTFSEDRPETDRVTFGPSSGNQRIERWWLTLRSECVQFWIDLFDKLREDGHFADTFLDKSLVQFCFLNKIQEELDDIVFAWNNHRIRPVHNSRSPHGRPSIMYAVSHLYGATDHLHPVCLEKVQVCLEECVFKDFPCEEDIFNICVDLMSEHDLNLTNDVFAEVDLYISLRELINSELEPHN
;
A
#
# COMPACT_ATOMS: atom_id res chain seq x y z
N MET A 1 2.30 -3.93 -58.55
CA MET A 1 3.22 -3.20 -57.64
C MET A 1 2.41 -2.87 -56.39
N ASN A 2 2.79 -3.40 -55.22
CA ASN A 2 2.01 -3.35 -53.97
C ASN A 2 1.88 -1.92 -53.41
N CYS A 3 1.06 -1.08 -54.05
CA CYS A 3 0.71 0.26 -53.57
C CYS A 3 0.07 0.22 -52.17
N GLU A 4 -0.52 -0.92 -51.79
CA GLU A 4 -1.23 -1.08 -50.52
C GLU A 4 -0.30 -1.01 -49.30
N HIS A 5 0.86 -1.67 -49.32
CA HIS A 5 1.85 -1.56 -48.24
C HIS A 5 2.42 -0.15 -48.14
N ILE A 6 2.72 0.50 -49.28
CA ILE A 6 3.21 1.88 -49.30
C ILE A 6 2.18 2.82 -48.66
N LYS A 7 0.90 2.68 -49.03
CA LYS A 7 -0.19 3.47 -48.45
C LYS A 7 -0.33 3.19 -46.96
N GLN A 8 -0.34 1.93 -46.55
CA GLN A 8 -0.45 1.54 -45.14
C GLN A 8 0.66 2.14 -44.27
N TYR A 9 1.92 2.07 -44.71
CA TYR A 9 3.03 2.66 -43.96
C TYR A 9 3.01 4.19 -43.99
N PHE A 10 2.60 4.78 -45.11
CA PHE A 10 2.39 6.21 -45.21
C PHE A 10 1.32 6.71 -44.23
N ASP A 11 0.18 6.03 -44.16
CA ASP A 11 -0.94 6.37 -43.27
C ASP A 11 -0.55 6.20 -41.79
N ARG A 12 0.37 5.29 -41.47
CA ARG A 12 0.97 5.14 -40.13
C ARG A 12 2.01 6.21 -39.79
N GLY A 13 2.28 7.15 -40.69
CA GLY A 13 3.19 8.28 -40.46
C GLY A 13 4.68 7.96 -40.69
N TYR A 14 5.02 6.83 -41.33
CA TYR A 14 6.41 6.46 -41.61
C TYR A 14 7.03 7.48 -42.57
N THR A 15 8.30 7.80 -42.36
CA THR A 15 9.12 8.60 -43.28
C THR A 15 9.39 7.82 -44.56
N ASN A 16 9.79 8.52 -45.63
CA ASN A 16 10.10 7.85 -46.89
C ASN A 16 11.22 6.81 -46.71
N ASP A 17 12.24 7.12 -45.90
CA ASP A 17 13.38 6.22 -45.72
C ASP A 17 12.98 4.99 -44.87
N GLU A 18 12.10 5.14 -43.87
CA GLU A 18 11.51 4.01 -43.13
C GLU A 18 10.62 3.14 -44.01
N ILE A 19 9.80 3.75 -44.90
CA ILE A 19 8.97 3.00 -45.85
C ILE A 19 9.87 2.15 -46.77
N LEU A 20 10.96 2.73 -47.30
CA LEU A 20 11.90 2.00 -48.15
C LEU A 20 12.56 0.83 -47.40
N ALA A 21 13.04 1.06 -46.18
CA ALA A 21 13.68 0.04 -45.36
C ALA A 21 12.73 -1.12 -45.05
N VAL A 22 11.51 -0.82 -44.62
CA VAL A 22 10.51 -1.86 -44.29
C VAL A 22 10.07 -2.64 -45.53
N LEU A 23 9.93 -1.98 -46.69
CA LEU A 23 9.61 -2.66 -47.94
C LEU A 23 10.73 -3.61 -48.39
N ALA A 24 11.99 -3.19 -48.26
CA ALA A 24 13.13 -4.04 -48.61
C ALA A 24 13.24 -5.25 -47.67
N GLU A 25 13.25 -5.02 -46.36
CA GLU A 25 13.54 -6.04 -45.35
C GLU A 25 12.38 -7.01 -45.11
N ARG A 26 11.12 -6.53 -45.11
CA ARG A 26 9.96 -7.37 -44.75
C ARG A 26 9.14 -7.86 -45.91
N HIS A 27 9.22 -7.19 -47.06
CA HIS A 27 8.42 -7.53 -48.23
C HIS A 27 9.27 -7.94 -49.44
N GLY A 28 10.60 -7.88 -49.34
CA GLY A 28 11.51 -8.16 -50.45
C GLY A 28 11.37 -7.18 -51.61
N ILE A 29 10.81 -5.99 -51.37
CA ILE A 29 10.52 -4.97 -52.39
C ILE A 29 11.59 -3.88 -52.32
N ALA A 30 12.58 -3.96 -53.22
CA ALA A 30 13.59 -2.90 -53.38
C ALA A 30 13.05 -1.77 -54.26
N LEU A 31 12.96 -0.55 -53.70
CA LEU A 31 12.56 0.66 -54.43
C LEU A 31 13.60 1.76 -54.21
N SER A 32 13.81 2.59 -55.25
CA SER A 32 14.53 3.85 -55.07
C SER A 32 13.62 4.91 -54.48
N LYS A 33 14.21 5.88 -53.77
CA LYS A 33 13.48 7.04 -53.20
C LYS A 33 12.65 7.78 -54.24
N ARG A 34 13.20 7.99 -55.43
CA ARG A 34 12.51 8.63 -56.57
C ARG A 34 11.29 7.83 -57.04
N SER A 35 11.39 6.50 -57.05
CA SER A 35 10.27 5.62 -57.38
C SER A 35 9.18 5.67 -56.32
N LEU A 36 9.53 5.65 -55.03
CA LEU A 36 8.58 5.81 -53.93
C LEU A 36 7.86 7.16 -54.02
N GLU A 37 8.59 8.26 -54.20
CA GLU A 37 8.00 9.60 -54.33
C GLU A 37 7.04 9.71 -55.52
N ARG A 38 7.39 9.08 -56.66
CA ARG A 38 6.50 9.00 -57.82
C ARG A 38 5.22 8.22 -57.51
N ILE A 39 5.33 7.11 -56.78
CA ILE A 39 4.16 6.31 -56.35
C ILE A 39 3.29 7.11 -55.39
N LEU A 40 3.87 7.76 -54.37
CA LEU A 40 3.13 8.60 -53.43
C LEU A 40 2.41 9.74 -54.16
N SER A 41 3.09 10.42 -55.09
CA SER A 41 2.52 11.50 -55.89
C SER A 41 1.37 11.02 -56.79
N LYS A 42 1.55 9.89 -57.49
CA LYS A 42 0.51 9.28 -58.33
C LYS A 42 -0.74 8.92 -57.52
N ASN A 43 -0.57 8.49 -56.27
CA ASN A 43 -1.67 8.15 -55.36
C ASN A 43 -2.15 9.35 -54.51
N LYS A 44 -1.68 10.57 -54.80
CA LYS A 44 -2.02 11.81 -54.06
C LYS A 44 -1.74 11.74 -52.55
N LEU A 45 -0.76 10.94 -52.14
CA LEU A 45 -0.33 10.78 -50.75
C LEU A 45 0.68 11.87 -50.40
N TRP A 46 0.20 13.02 -49.90
CA TRP A 46 1.03 14.17 -49.57
C TRP A 46 0.95 14.52 -48.09
N ARG A 47 2.09 14.56 -47.42
CA ARG A 47 2.16 14.85 -45.97
C ARG A 47 1.81 16.29 -45.59
N ARG A 48 1.83 17.23 -46.55
CA ARG A 48 1.69 18.67 -46.31
C ARG A 48 0.56 19.35 -47.09
N LYS A 49 -0.13 18.63 -47.98
CA LYS A 49 -1.17 19.23 -48.87
C LYS A 49 -2.59 18.80 -48.53
N ASN A 50 -2.79 17.60 -47.99
CA ASN A 50 -4.11 17.08 -47.64
C ASN A 50 -4.39 17.24 -46.15
N LYS A 51 -4.27 18.46 -45.61
CA LYS A 51 -4.56 18.65 -44.18
C LYS A 51 -6.05 18.47 -43.93
N THR A 52 -6.39 17.69 -42.92
CA THR A 52 -7.74 17.59 -42.38
C THR A 52 -8.16 18.96 -41.82
N ASP A 53 -9.45 19.27 -41.89
CA ASP A 53 -9.96 20.53 -41.37
C ASP A 53 -9.66 20.67 -39.87
N VAL A 54 -9.34 21.89 -39.44
CA VAL A 54 -8.89 22.14 -38.06
C VAL A 54 -10.00 21.80 -37.06
N ALA A 55 -11.28 22.00 -37.41
CA ALA A 55 -12.39 21.65 -36.52
C ALA A 55 -12.51 20.14 -36.31
N GLU A 56 -12.27 19.35 -37.37
CA GLU A 56 -12.27 17.88 -37.27
C GLU A 56 -11.08 17.37 -36.45
N VAL A 57 -9.89 17.98 -36.59
CA VAL A 57 -8.74 17.69 -35.73
C VAL A 57 -9.06 18.01 -34.26
N ALA A 58 -9.71 19.14 -33.99
CA ALA A 58 -10.10 19.56 -32.64
C ALA A 58 -11.13 18.60 -32.02
N ALA A 59 -12.17 18.22 -32.77
CA ALA A 59 -13.19 17.28 -32.34
C ALA A 59 -12.60 15.91 -31.99
N PHE A 60 -11.65 15.41 -32.79
CA PHE A 60 -10.94 14.17 -32.46
C PHE A 60 -10.13 14.30 -31.18
N ILE A 61 -9.36 15.39 -31.02
CA ILE A 61 -8.58 15.62 -29.79
C ILE A 61 -9.51 15.66 -28.58
N GLU A 62 -10.62 16.39 -28.66
CA GLU A 62 -11.62 16.48 -27.59
C GLU A 62 -12.18 15.10 -27.20
N GLN A 63 -12.52 14.27 -28.19
CA GLN A 63 -12.94 12.88 -27.94
C GLN A 63 -11.85 12.06 -27.23
N GLN A 64 -10.57 12.24 -27.62
CA GLN A 64 -9.47 11.55 -26.96
C GLN A 64 -9.27 12.03 -25.51
N LEU A 65 -9.52 13.31 -25.23
CA LEU A 65 -9.41 13.88 -23.88
C LEU A 65 -10.49 13.34 -22.93
N GLN A 66 -11.61 12.83 -23.42
CA GLN A 66 -12.64 12.17 -22.59
C GLN A 66 -12.20 10.81 -22.02
N THR A 67 -11.04 10.29 -22.41
CA THR A 67 -10.55 8.97 -22.00
C THR A 67 -9.07 9.03 -21.56
N SER A 68 -8.32 7.93 -21.69
CA SER A 68 -6.88 7.89 -21.39
C SER A 68 -6.04 8.81 -22.29
N GLY A 69 -6.62 9.33 -23.38
CA GLY A 69 -5.97 10.31 -24.24
C GLY A 69 -5.56 11.61 -23.55
N GLN A 70 -6.20 11.97 -22.43
CA GLN A 70 -5.78 13.08 -21.56
C GLN A 70 -4.36 12.92 -20.99
N CYS A 71 -3.80 11.71 -20.96
CA CYS A 71 -2.44 11.49 -20.49
C CYS A 71 -1.38 11.71 -21.58
N HIS A 72 -1.78 11.82 -22.85
CA HIS A 72 -0.85 11.86 -23.98
C HIS A 72 -0.37 13.29 -24.28
N GLY A 73 0.96 13.46 -24.43
CA GLY A 73 1.53 14.70 -24.94
C GLY A 73 1.28 14.90 -26.44
N TYR A 74 1.54 16.11 -26.94
CA TYR A 74 1.23 16.49 -28.33
C TYR A 74 1.87 15.61 -29.41
N ARG A 75 3.07 15.04 -29.16
CA ARG A 75 3.73 14.11 -30.09
C ARG A 75 2.95 12.80 -30.22
N TRP A 76 2.47 12.26 -29.11
CA TRP A 76 1.70 11.02 -29.10
C TRP A 76 0.30 11.26 -29.65
N MET A 77 -0.33 12.39 -29.29
CA MET A 77 -1.62 12.77 -29.85
C MET A 77 -1.53 12.98 -31.37
N HIS A 78 -0.45 13.59 -31.86
CA HIS A 78 -0.17 13.71 -33.29
C HIS A 78 -0.09 12.35 -34.00
N GLN A 79 0.57 11.36 -33.40
CA GLN A 79 0.60 10.00 -33.93
C GLN A 79 -0.81 9.37 -33.95
N LYS A 80 -1.63 9.60 -32.91
CA LYS A 80 -3.02 9.12 -32.87
C LYS A 80 -3.87 9.74 -33.97
N CYS A 81 -3.69 11.03 -34.28
CA CYS A 81 -4.35 11.66 -35.43
C CYS A 81 -4.01 10.91 -36.72
N TRP A 82 -2.72 10.67 -36.99
CA TRP A 82 -2.28 9.97 -38.20
C TRP A 82 -2.82 8.54 -38.30
N LEU A 83 -2.78 7.77 -37.21
CA LEU A 83 -3.33 6.41 -37.17
C LEU A 83 -4.85 6.35 -37.42
N ASN A 84 -5.57 7.46 -37.20
CA ASN A 84 -7.00 7.58 -37.46
C ASN A 84 -7.31 8.34 -38.76
N GLY A 85 -6.32 8.52 -39.65
CA GLY A 85 -6.50 9.19 -40.94
C GLY A 85 -6.61 10.72 -40.86
N ILE A 86 -6.36 11.30 -39.69
CA ILE A 86 -6.40 12.75 -39.47
C ILE A 86 -5.03 13.33 -39.77
N ILE A 87 -4.90 13.93 -40.95
CA ILE A 87 -3.63 14.46 -41.46
C ILE A 87 -3.46 15.88 -40.91
N THR A 88 -2.60 16.02 -39.92
CA THR A 88 -2.26 17.32 -39.32
C THR A 88 -0.78 17.42 -38.98
N ASP A 89 -0.29 18.63 -38.74
CA ASP A 89 1.07 18.86 -38.25
C ASP A 89 1.12 18.91 -36.72
N ARG A 90 2.32 18.66 -36.18
CA ARG A 90 2.55 18.61 -34.73
C ARG A 90 2.22 19.92 -34.04
N GLU A 91 2.40 21.05 -34.72
CA GLU A 91 2.20 22.36 -34.14
C GLU A 91 0.72 22.67 -33.97
N THR A 92 -0.09 22.32 -34.96
CA THR A 92 -1.55 22.38 -34.88
C THR A 92 -2.08 21.56 -33.71
N VAL A 93 -1.59 20.33 -33.51
CA VAL A 93 -1.96 19.48 -32.36
C VAL A 93 -1.51 20.10 -31.04
N ARG A 94 -0.31 20.69 -30.99
CA ARG A 94 0.23 21.36 -29.79
C ARG A 94 -0.64 22.55 -29.38
N VAL A 95 -1.01 23.39 -30.34
CA VAL A 95 -1.86 24.57 -30.11
C VAL A 95 -3.27 24.15 -29.70
N LEU A 96 -3.89 23.20 -30.41
CA LEU A 96 -5.22 22.70 -30.07
C LEU A 96 -5.25 22.04 -28.69
N LEU A 97 -4.26 21.23 -28.33
CA LEU A 97 -4.18 20.66 -26.98
C LEU A 97 -4.04 21.72 -25.88
N ARG A 98 -3.31 22.82 -26.14
CA ARG A 98 -3.19 23.92 -25.18
C ARG A 98 -4.50 24.69 -25.04
N LEU A 99 -5.27 24.82 -26.12
CA LEU A 99 -6.58 25.48 -26.12
C LEU A 99 -7.66 24.62 -25.43
N LEU A 100 -7.66 23.31 -25.69
CA LEU A 100 -8.67 22.39 -25.18
C LEU A 100 -8.36 21.88 -23.76
N ASP A 101 -7.08 21.74 -23.41
CA ASP A 101 -6.61 21.18 -22.14
C ASP A 101 -5.33 21.89 -21.64
N GLY A 102 -5.44 23.21 -21.47
CA GLY A 102 -4.32 24.06 -21.02
C GLY A 102 -3.72 23.60 -19.70
N GLU A 103 -4.58 23.28 -18.72
CA GLU A 103 -4.15 22.73 -17.43
C GLU A 103 -3.45 21.39 -17.57
N GLY A 104 -4.00 20.44 -18.34
CA GLY A 104 -3.35 19.15 -18.55
C GLY A 104 -2.02 19.27 -19.28
N VAL A 105 -1.87 20.22 -20.22
CA VAL A 105 -0.56 20.51 -20.85
C VAL A 105 0.44 21.02 -19.81
N ASP A 106 0.04 21.95 -18.94
CA ASP A 106 0.91 22.43 -17.84
C ASP A 106 1.28 21.30 -16.89
N LEU A 107 0.32 20.44 -16.53
CA LEU A 107 0.56 19.30 -15.66
C LEU A 107 1.52 18.29 -16.28
N ARG A 108 1.37 17.95 -17.57
CA ARG A 108 2.25 17.02 -18.30
C ARG A 108 3.66 17.59 -18.48
N SER A 109 3.79 18.90 -18.71
CA SER A 109 5.09 19.57 -18.88
C SER A 109 6.00 19.47 -17.65
N ARG A 110 5.42 19.22 -16.46
CA ARG A 110 6.15 19.08 -15.19
C ARG A 110 6.88 17.74 -15.05
N ASN A 111 6.66 16.76 -15.94
CA ASN A 111 7.27 15.42 -15.91
C ASN A 111 7.18 14.73 -14.52
N ARG A 112 6.07 14.93 -13.80
CA ARG A 112 5.86 14.36 -12.46
C ARG A 112 4.69 13.39 -12.48
N LEU A 113 4.90 12.21 -11.92
CA LEU A 113 3.86 11.20 -11.73
C LEU A 113 2.72 11.80 -10.89
N ARG A 114 1.46 11.63 -11.34
CA ARG A 114 0.26 12.07 -10.62
C ARG A 114 0.12 11.23 -9.34
N ARG A 115 0.71 11.68 -8.25
CA ARG A 115 0.50 11.07 -6.92
C ARG A 115 -0.90 11.45 -6.44
N ARG A 116 -1.72 10.46 -6.05
CA ARG A 116 -2.99 10.72 -5.36
C ARG A 116 -2.67 11.58 -4.14
N VAL A 117 -3.33 12.73 -4.05
CA VAL A 117 -3.14 13.62 -2.90
C VAL A 117 -4.03 13.08 -1.79
N TYR A 118 -3.42 12.40 -0.82
CA TYR A 118 -4.13 11.94 0.37
C TYR A 118 -4.61 13.16 1.17
N HIS A 119 -5.92 13.26 1.38
CA HIS A 119 -6.56 14.31 2.15
C HIS A 119 -7.49 13.69 3.19
N ASN A 120 -7.38 14.18 4.42
CA ASN A 120 -8.16 13.75 5.57
C ASN A 120 -8.58 15.02 6.34
N ARG A 121 -9.82 15.04 6.84
CA ARG A 121 -10.49 16.24 7.39
C ARG A 121 -9.98 16.63 8.79
N GLY A 122 -9.47 15.66 9.54
CA GLY A 122 -8.99 15.85 10.90
C GLY A 122 -8.76 14.51 11.60
N PRO A 123 -8.25 14.52 12.85
CA PRO A 123 -8.10 13.30 13.63
C PRO A 123 -9.41 12.55 13.78
N ASN A 124 -9.33 11.23 13.96
CA ASN A 124 -10.45 10.32 14.13
C ASN A 124 -11.41 10.30 12.94
N PHE A 125 -11.12 10.99 11.83
CA PHE A 125 -11.97 10.92 10.65
C PHE A 125 -11.83 9.58 9.93
N VAL A 126 -10.59 9.07 9.81
CA VAL A 126 -10.30 7.74 9.27
C VAL A 126 -9.16 7.10 10.06
N TRP A 127 -9.42 5.96 10.68
CA TRP A 127 -8.40 5.05 11.18
C TRP A 127 -8.07 4.01 10.11
N HIS A 128 -6.78 3.76 9.88
CA HIS A 128 -6.26 2.83 8.88
C HIS A 128 -5.72 1.62 9.62
N ILE A 129 -6.36 0.46 9.46
CA ILE A 129 -6.02 -0.78 10.17
C ILE A 129 -5.45 -1.76 9.15
N ASP A 130 -4.39 -2.46 9.52
CA ASP A 130 -3.69 -3.39 8.64
C ASP A 130 -2.87 -4.41 9.43
N GLY A 131 -2.61 -5.56 8.81
CA GLY A 131 -1.71 -6.59 9.31
C GLY A 131 -0.31 -6.45 8.72
N TYR A 132 0.72 -6.81 9.48
CA TYR A 132 2.10 -6.82 9.05
C TYR A 132 2.74 -8.19 9.26
N ASP A 133 2.94 -8.91 8.14
CA ASP A 133 3.23 -10.35 8.14
C ASP A 133 4.73 -10.69 8.03
N LYS A 134 5.65 -9.74 8.21
CA LYS A 134 7.08 -10.00 7.97
C LYS A 134 7.74 -10.93 9.00
N LEU A 135 7.18 -11.04 10.20
CA LEU A 135 7.63 -11.99 11.23
C LEU A 135 6.78 -13.27 11.27
N LYS A 136 5.76 -13.38 10.41
CA LYS A 136 4.87 -14.54 10.34
C LYS A 136 5.59 -15.87 10.03
N PRO A 137 6.66 -15.90 9.20
CA PRO A 137 7.48 -17.10 9.06
C PRO A 137 8.06 -17.63 10.38
N PHE A 138 8.21 -16.77 11.39
CA PHE A 138 8.70 -17.13 12.72
C PHE A 138 7.59 -17.24 13.77
N GLY A 139 6.32 -17.22 13.33
CA GLY A 139 5.15 -17.38 14.20
C GLY A 139 4.62 -16.08 14.80
N ILE A 140 5.14 -14.90 14.46
CA ILE A 140 4.69 -13.63 15.06
C ILE A 140 3.97 -12.79 14.00
N GLY A 141 2.69 -12.52 14.25
CA GLY A 141 1.88 -11.57 13.48
C GLY A 141 1.83 -10.23 14.18
N ILE A 142 1.92 -9.14 13.41
CA ILE A 142 1.74 -7.78 13.94
C ILE A 142 0.45 -7.19 13.35
N SER A 143 -0.35 -6.54 14.19
CA SER A 143 -1.49 -5.72 13.79
C SER A 143 -1.20 -4.27 14.17
N GLY A 144 -1.61 -3.32 13.33
CA GLY A 144 -1.52 -1.92 13.72
C GLY A 144 -2.67 -1.09 13.20
N CYS A 145 -2.80 0.09 13.80
CA CYS A 145 -3.74 1.10 13.37
C CYS A 145 -3.11 2.49 13.46
N ILE A 146 -3.35 3.30 12.44
CA ILE A 146 -2.85 4.68 12.39
C ILE A 146 -3.99 5.65 12.05
N ASP A 147 -4.03 6.78 12.75
CA ASP A 147 -4.91 7.89 12.41
C ASP A 147 -4.48 8.53 11.08
N GLY A 148 -5.43 8.69 10.16
CA GLY A 148 -5.12 9.15 8.82
C GLY A 148 -4.71 10.62 8.73
N PHE A 149 -5.08 11.48 9.68
CA PHE A 149 -4.74 12.89 9.67
C PHE A 149 -3.43 13.15 10.40
N SER A 150 -3.37 12.79 11.69
CA SER A 150 -2.25 13.05 12.57
C SER A 150 -1.09 12.10 12.33
N ARG A 151 -1.36 10.89 11.80
CA ARG A 151 -0.41 9.77 11.73
C ARG A 151 0.02 9.27 13.11
N SER A 152 -0.82 9.48 14.12
CA SER A 152 -0.64 8.85 15.43
C SER A 152 -0.95 7.36 15.30
N MET A 153 -0.08 6.51 15.81
CA MET A 153 -0.38 5.10 15.99
C MET A 153 -1.40 4.97 17.12
N MET A 154 -2.50 4.29 16.83
CA MET A 154 -3.58 4.01 17.79
C MET A 154 -3.32 2.72 18.56
N TRP A 155 -2.75 1.72 17.88
CA TRP A 155 -2.19 0.50 18.48
C TRP A 155 -1.13 -0.10 17.55
N LEU A 156 -0.28 -0.94 18.12
CA LEU A 156 0.69 -1.76 17.41
C LEU A 156 0.98 -3.02 18.24
N GLU A 157 0.38 -4.14 17.85
CA GLU A 157 0.28 -5.33 18.69
C GLU A 157 0.90 -6.53 17.99
N ALA A 158 1.92 -7.13 18.60
CA ALA A 158 2.47 -8.43 18.20
C ALA A 158 1.75 -9.57 18.94
N TYR A 159 1.47 -10.67 18.24
CA TYR A 159 0.93 -11.88 18.85
C TYR A 159 1.19 -13.13 18.00
N LYS A 160 0.86 -14.32 18.53
CA LYS A 160 0.99 -15.62 17.83
C LYS A 160 0.10 -15.75 16.59
N THR A 161 -0.94 -14.92 16.47
CA THR A 161 -1.79 -14.82 15.28
C THR A 161 -2.25 -13.39 15.04
N ASN A 162 -2.38 -13.01 13.78
CA ASN A 162 -3.05 -11.77 13.36
C ASN A 162 -4.21 -12.05 12.38
N SER A 163 -4.66 -13.31 12.32
CA SER A 163 -5.71 -13.75 11.40
C SER A 163 -7.05 -14.04 12.11
N ASP A 164 -7.08 -14.03 13.44
CA ASP A 164 -8.34 -14.14 14.21
C ASP A 164 -9.06 -12.78 14.24
N PRO A 165 -10.25 -12.67 13.63
CA PRO A 165 -11.00 -11.42 13.63
C PRO A 165 -11.38 -10.90 15.02
N ARG A 166 -11.58 -11.79 16.00
CA ARG A 166 -11.97 -11.43 17.37
C ARG A 166 -10.82 -10.81 18.15
N LEU A 167 -9.59 -11.18 17.82
CA LEU A 167 -8.39 -10.55 18.38
C LEU A 167 -8.20 -9.14 17.83
N ILE A 168 -8.31 -8.96 16.51
CA ILE A 168 -8.21 -7.63 15.88
C ILE A 168 -9.34 -6.72 16.37
N ALA A 169 -10.53 -7.29 16.59
CA ALA A 169 -11.65 -6.60 17.24
C ALA A 169 -11.31 -6.16 18.67
N GLY A 170 -10.65 -7.00 19.47
CA GLY A 170 -10.16 -6.63 20.81
C GLY A 170 -9.29 -5.38 20.79
N TYR A 171 -8.26 -5.35 19.91
CA TYR A 171 -7.40 -4.17 19.75
C TYR A 171 -8.17 -2.92 19.33
N PHE A 172 -9.16 -3.07 18.45
CA PHE A 172 -10.01 -1.97 18.04
C PHE A 172 -10.84 -1.43 19.21
N VAL A 173 -11.47 -2.30 19.99
CA VAL A 173 -12.31 -1.90 21.13
C VAL A 173 -11.46 -1.25 22.23
N ASP A 174 -10.28 -1.78 22.53
CA ASP A 174 -9.34 -1.15 23.47
C ASP A 174 -8.95 0.25 23.01
N ALA A 175 -8.66 0.44 21.71
CA ALA A 175 -8.37 1.75 21.16
C ALA A 175 -9.56 2.71 21.22
N VAL A 176 -10.79 2.21 21.03
CA VAL A 176 -12.02 2.99 21.19
C VAL A 176 -12.21 3.44 22.64
N ILE A 177 -11.97 2.55 23.60
CA ILE A 177 -12.04 2.85 25.04
C ILE A 177 -10.99 3.92 25.39
N ASN A 178 -9.74 3.71 24.99
CA ASN A 178 -8.63 4.62 25.28
C ASN A 178 -8.80 6.00 24.64
N ALA A 179 -9.37 6.06 23.43
CA ALA A 179 -9.68 7.33 22.77
C ALA A 179 -10.93 8.02 23.36
N GLY A 180 -11.78 7.30 24.10
CA GLY A 180 -13.08 7.79 24.57
C GLY A 180 -14.15 7.86 23.48
N GLY A 181 -13.98 7.13 22.38
CA GLY A 181 -14.89 7.15 21.23
C GLY A 181 -14.40 6.39 20.01
N CYS A 182 -15.26 6.28 19.00
CA CYS A 182 -14.94 5.67 17.72
C CYS A 182 -14.49 6.69 16.67
N PRO A 183 -13.67 6.30 15.69
CA PRO A 183 -13.45 7.14 14.53
C PRO A 183 -14.76 7.31 13.75
N ALA A 184 -14.87 8.39 12.97
CA ALA A 184 -15.97 8.54 12.02
C ALA A 184 -15.96 7.37 11.01
N ARG A 185 -14.79 6.88 10.62
CA ARG A 185 -14.64 5.80 9.65
C ARG A 185 -13.43 4.93 9.95
N VAL A 186 -13.54 3.64 9.67
CA VAL A 186 -12.39 2.73 9.56
C VAL A 186 -12.11 2.41 8.10
N ARG A 187 -10.83 2.30 7.76
CA ARG A 187 -10.36 1.77 6.50
C ARG A 187 -9.70 0.43 6.75
N LEU A 188 -10.24 -0.58 6.10
CA LEU A 188 -9.85 -1.97 6.23
C LEU A 188 -9.46 -2.48 4.83
N ASP A 189 -8.59 -3.47 4.80
CA ASP A 189 -8.41 -4.25 3.58
C ASP A 189 -9.57 -5.25 3.39
N LEU A 190 -9.52 -6.07 2.34
CA LEU A 190 -10.55 -7.09 2.08
C LEU A 190 -10.28 -8.41 2.83
N GLY A 191 -9.44 -8.38 3.86
CA GLY A 191 -9.11 -9.53 4.69
C GLY A 191 -10.27 -9.97 5.59
N THR A 192 -10.32 -11.26 5.90
CA THR A 192 -11.35 -11.83 6.79
C THR A 192 -11.11 -11.44 8.25
N GLU A 193 -9.86 -11.15 8.62
CA GLU A 193 -9.43 -10.71 9.94
C GLU A 193 -10.04 -9.36 10.36
N ASN A 194 -10.54 -8.56 9.41
CA ASN A 194 -11.07 -7.23 9.68
C ASN A 194 -12.61 -7.19 9.73
N VAL A 195 -13.30 -8.32 9.56
CA VAL A 195 -14.77 -8.40 9.46
C VAL A 195 -15.43 -7.92 10.76
N HIS A 196 -14.97 -8.40 11.93
CA HIS A 196 -15.56 -8.00 13.21
C HIS A 196 -15.38 -6.50 13.49
N VAL A 197 -14.22 -5.93 13.15
CA VAL A 197 -13.98 -4.47 13.27
C VAL A 197 -14.99 -3.68 12.42
N ALA A 198 -15.28 -4.15 11.20
CA ALA A 198 -16.27 -3.49 10.34
C ALA A 198 -17.67 -3.50 10.96
N GLU A 199 -18.08 -4.63 11.54
CA GLU A 199 -19.38 -4.78 12.21
C GLU A 199 -19.47 -3.93 13.48
N MET A 200 -18.44 -3.96 14.33
CA MET A 200 -18.37 -3.15 15.55
C MET A 200 -18.39 -1.66 15.23
N GLN A 201 -17.62 -1.20 14.23
CA GLN A 201 -17.65 0.19 13.79
C GLN A 201 -19.06 0.61 13.36
N ARG A 202 -19.79 -0.25 12.63
CA ARG A 202 -21.17 0.02 12.22
C ARG A 202 -22.11 0.11 13.41
N PHE A 203 -22.00 -0.81 14.36
CA PHE A 203 -22.82 -0.88 15.56
C PHE A 203 -22.61 0.32 16.50
N LEU A 204 -21.35 0.64 16.77
CA LEU A 204 -20.95 1.72 17.68
C LEU A 204 -21.32 3.10 17.12
N THR A 205 -21.25 3.29 15.79
CA THR A 205 -21.57 4.56 15.12
C THR A 205 -22.93 4.57 14.41
N PHE A 206 -23.82 3.64 14.77
CA PHE A 206 -25.16 3.54 14.16
C PHE A 206 -25.99 4.80 14.45
N SER A 207 -26.50 5.41 13.39
CA SER A 207 -27.49 6.49 13.42
C SER A 207 -28.31 6.44 12.13
N GLU A 208 -29.60 6.78 12.20
CA GLU A 208 -30.53 6.72 11.06
C GLU A 208 -30.12 7.67 9.92
N ASP A 209 -29.48 8.79 10.25
CA ASP A 209 -29.12 9.84 9.28
C ASP A 209 -27.84 9.58 8.46
N ARG A 210 -27.14 8.46 8.69
CA ARG A 210 -25.84 8.20 8.06
C ARG A 210 -25.80 6.83 7.37
N PRO A 211 -25.42 6.76 6.09
CA PRO A 211 -25.33 5.49 5.37
C PRO A 211 -24.14 4.63 5.83
N GLU A 212 -24.27 3.31 5.73
CA GLU A 212 -23.25 2.35 6.19
C GLU A 212 -21.91 2.48 5.45
N THR A 213 -21.94 2.81 4.16
CA THR A 213 -20.76 3.01 3.31
C THR A 213 -19.87 4.17 3.78
N ASP A 214 -20.41 5.07 4.60
CA ASP A 214 -19.65 6.17 5.17
C ASP A 214 -18.86 5.80 6.42
N ARG A 215 -19.13 4.63 7.03
CA ARG A 215 -18.53 4.16 8.29
C ARG A 215 -17.35 3.22 8.09
N VAL A 216 -17.39 2.41 7.03
CA VAL A 216 -16.34 1.43 6.71
C VAL A 216 -15.97 1.59 5.25
N THR A 217 -14.67 1.68 4.97
CA THR A 217 -14.16 1.61 3.60
C THR A 217 -13.27 0.40 3.44
N PHE A 218 -13.77 -0.59 2.72
CA PHE A 218 -12.97 -1.68 2.20
C PHE A 218 -12.21 -1.22 0.96
N GLY A 219 -10.98 -1.68 0.80
CA GLY A 219 -10.21 -1.46 -0.42
C GLY A 219 -8.93 -2.28 -0.44
N PRO A 220 -8.21 -2.31 -1.56
CA PRO A 220 -6.93 -3.01 -1.61
C PRO A 220 -5.94 -2.37 -0.62
N SER A 221 -4.99 -3.16 -0.14
CA SER A 221 -3.90 -2.73 0.76
C SER A 221 -3.14 -1.52 0.21
N SER A 222 -2.91 -1.46 -1.11
CA SER A 222 -2.35 -0.28 -1.82
C SER A 222 -3.13 1.04 -1.63
N GLY A 223 -4.38 0.96 -1.21
CA GLY A 223 -5.21 2.11 -0.82
C GLY A 223 -5.04 2.54 0.64
N ASN A 224 -4.51 1.67 1.51
CA ASN A 224 -4.22 1.89 2.93
C ASN A 224 -2.90 2.65 3.14
N GLN A 225 -2.70 3.72 2.37
CA GLN A 225 -1.39 4.35 2.14
C GLN A 225 -0.70 4.89 3.41
N ARG A 226 -1.44 5.13 4.49
CA ARG A 226 -0.89 5.68 5.72
C ARG A 226 -0.11 4.63 6.49
N ILE A 227 -0.75 3.51 6.77
CA ILE A 227 -0.15 2.43 7.53
C ILE A 227 0.87 1.65 6.70
N GLU A 228 0.59 1.44 5.41
CA GLU A 228 1.54 0.83 4.47
C GLU A 228 2.86 1.60 4.36
N ARG A 229 2.77 2.94 4.37
CA ARG A 229 3.98 3.77 4.40
C ARG A 229 4.69 3.67 5.76
N TRP A 230 3.93 3.54 6.84
CA TRP A 230 4.46 3.42 8.19
C TRP A 230 5.18 2.09 8.41
N TRP A 231 4.71 1.00 7.78
CA TRP A 231 5.40 -0.29 7.77
C TRP A 231 6.83 -0.23 7.25
N LEU A 232 7.15 0.69 6.32
CA LEU A 232 8.52 0.90 5.87
C LEU A 232 9.42 1.43 7.01
N THR A 233 8.87 2.27 7.90
CA THR A 233 9.57 2.75 9.09
C THR A 233 9.71 1.63 10.11
N LEU A 234 8.63 0.89 10.42
CA LEU A 234 8.73 -0.26 11.34
C LEU A 234 9.77 -1.27 10.87
N ARG A 235 9.82 -1.54 9.56
CA ARG A 235 10.81 -2.44 8.96
C ARG A 235 12.23 -1.98 9.26
N SER A 236 12.55 -0.71 8.97
CA SER A 236 13.92 -0.21 9.08
C SER A 236 14.37 0.02 10.52
N GLU A 237 13.47 0.42 11.41
CA GLU A 237 13.82 0.83 12.77
C GLU A 237 13.77 -0.32 13.78
N CYS A 238 13.15 -1.46 13.46
CA CYS A 238 13.01 -2.58 14.41
C CYS A 238 12.95 -3.94 13.74
N VAL A 239 11.94 -4.19 12.90
CA VAL A 239 11.64 -5.57 12.46
C VAL A 239 12.77 -6.19 11.63
N GLN A 240 13.60 -5.40 10.94
CA GLN A 240 14.75 -5.94 10.23
C GLN A 240 15.74 -6.67 11.17
N PHE A 241 15.97 -6.15 12.38
CA PHE A 241 16.86 -6.80 13.37
C PHE A 241 16.35 -8.19 13.74
N TRP A 242 15.06 -8.31 14.09
CA TRP A 242 14.45 -9.59 14.45
C TRP A 242 14.46 -10.59 13.30
N ILE A 243 14.30 -10.12 12.06
CA ILE A 243 14.40 -10.99 10.89
C ILE A 243 15.81 -11.50 10.70
N ASP A 244 16.82 -10.63 10.79
CA ASP A 244 18.22 -11.03 10.65
C ASP A 244 18.62 -12.01 11.76
N LEU A 245 18.15 -11.78 13.00
CA LEU A 245 18.37 -12.67 14.14
C LEU A 245 17.78 -14.07 13.90
N PHE A 246 16.51 -14.15 13.49
CA PHE A 246 15.85 -15.43 13.29
C PHE A 246 16.25 -16.13 11.99
N ASP A 247 16.61 -15.39 10.94
CA ASP A 247 17.23 -15.97 9.75
C ASP A 247 18.61 -16.55 10.11
N LYS A 248 19.36 -15.92 11.03
CA LYS A 248 20.62 -16.49 11.53
C LYS A 248 20.41 -17.81 12.28
N LEU A 249 19.39 -17.91 13.14
CA LEU A 249 18.99 -19.17 13.77
C LEU A 249 18.69 -20.27 12.73
N ARG A 250 18.05 -19.90 11.62
CA ARG A 250 17.75 -20.83 10.52
C ARG A 250 19.01 -21.26 9.79
N GLU A 251 19.90 -20.33 9.46
CA GLU A 251 21.17 -20.60 8.78
C GLU A 251 22.08 -21.52 9.59
N ASP A 252 22.08 -21.36 10.92
CA ASP A 252 22.88 -22.17 11.84
C ASP A 252 22.22 -23.54 12.17
N GLY A 253 21.01 -23.79 11.65
CA GLY A 253 20.31 -25.07 11.80
C GLY A 253 19.47 -25.21 13.08
N HIS A 254 19.29 -24.12 13.83
CA HIS A 254 18.49 -24.07 15.06
C HIS A 254 17.02 -23.71 14.84
N PHE A 255 16.61 -23.43 13.60
CA PHE A 255 15.21 -23.17 13.24
C PHE A 255 14.86 -23.92 11.95
N ALA A 256 13.88 -24.82 12.02
CA ALA A 256 13.45 -25.67 10.90
C ALA A 256 12.02 -25.36 10.42
N ASP A 257 11.46 -24.20 10.81
CA ASP A 257 10.10 -23.76 10.47
C ASP A 257 8.99 -24.68 11.02
N THR A 258 9.29 -25.46 12.07
CA THR A 258 8.33 -26.35 12.71
C THR A 258 7.38 -25.60 13.64
N PHE A 259 6.29 -26.27 14.05
CA PHE A 259 5.39 -25.75 15.07
C PHE A 259 6.12 -25.46 16.40
N LEU A 260 7.04 -26.35 16.79
CA LEU A 260 7.85 -26.18 18.00
C LEU A 260 8.75 -24.95 17.88
N ASP A 261 9.48 -24.81 16.77
CA ASP A 261 10.40 -23.67 16.57
C ASP A 261 9.65 -22.33 16.67
N LYS A 262 8.48 -22.22 16.02
CA LYS A 262 7.64 -21.02 16.09
C LYS A 262 7.12 -20.76 17.49
N SER A 263 6.70 -21.80 18.21
CA SER A 263 6.20 -21.68 19.58
C SER A 263 7.30 -21.27 20.56
N LEU A 264 8.52 -21.76 20.36
CA LEU A 264 9.69 -21.34 21.14
C LEU A 264 10.14 -19.92 20.81
N VAL A 265 10.08 -19.51 19.53
CA VAL A 265 10.33 -18.10 19.16
C VAL A 265 9.31 -17.18 19.84
N GLN A 266 8.03 -17.55 19.81
CA GLN A 266 6.97 -16.83 20.51
C GLN A 266 7.24 -16.76 22.01
N PHE A 267 7.57 -17.87 22.65
CA PHE A 267 7.86 -17.94 24.09
C PHE A 267 9.01 -17.00 24.50
N CYS A 268 10.14 -17.06 23.80
CA CYS A 268 11.37 -16.35 24.19
C CYS A 268 11.35 -14.85 23.80
N PHE A 269 10.76 -14.53 22.64
CA PHE A 269 10.95 -13.22 22.01
C PHE A 269 9.69 -12.37 21.86
N LEU A 270 8.47 -12.93 21.95
CA LEU A 270 7.26 -12.15 21.66
C LEU A 270 7.09 -10.94 22.60
N ASN A 271 7.32 -11.12 23.90
CA ASN A 271 7.19 -10.04 24.89
C ASN A 271 8.23 -8.93 24.64
N LYS A 272 9.48 -9.30 24.34
CA LYS A 272 10.55 -8.33 24.00
C LYS A 272 10.21 -7.54 22.74
N ILE A 273 9.70 -8.24 21.72
CA ILE A 273 9.24 -7.59 20.49
C ILE A 273 8.11 -6.62 20.82
N GLN A 274 7.14 -7.00 21.66
CA GLN A 274 6.07 -6.08 22.06
C GLN A 274 6.60 -4.85 22.80
N GLU A 275 7.53 -5.01 23.73
CA GLU A 275 8.17 -3.89 24.43
C GLU A 275 8.87 -2.92 23.46
N GLU A 276 9.60 -3.42 22.47
CA GLU A 276 10.19 -2.58 21.42
C GLU A 276 9.12 -1.88 20.56
N LEU A 277 8.03 -2.57 20.23
CA LEU A 277 6.92 -1.98 19.47
C LEU A 277 6.27 -0.82 20.24
N ASP A 278 6.11 -0.97 21.56
CA ASP A 278 5.57 0.07 22.45
C ASP A 278 6.49 1.30 22.48
N ASP A 279 7.81 1.07 22.60
CA ASP A 279 8.82 2.14 22.53
C ASP A 279 8.81 2.87 21.18
N ILE A 280 8.67 2.14 20.07
CA ILE A 280 8.57 2.72 18.72
C ILE A 280 7.31 3.54 18.58
N VAL A 281 6.16 3.07 19.08
CA VAL A 281 4.90 3.82 19.08
C VAL A 281 5.07 5.10 19.88
N PHE A 282 5.67 5.03 21.06
CA PHE A 282 5.93 6.21 21.89
C PHE A 282 6.84 7.21 21.19
N ALA A 283 7.97 6.74 20.64
CA ALA A 283 8.91 7.57 19.89
C ALA A 283 8.27 8.18 18.64
N TRP A 284 7.53 7.39 17.86
CA TRP A 284 6.82 7.84 16.67
C TRP A 284 5.73 8.85 17.00
N ASN A 285 4.89 8.60 18.00
CA ASN A 285 3.82 9.53 18.32
C ASN A 285 4.35 10.88 18.81
N ASN A 286 5.56 10.89 19.37
CA ASN A 286 6.21 12.11 19.83
C ASN A 286 7.18 12.72 18.82
N HIS A 287 7.69 12.01 17.80
CA HIS A 287 8.68 12.60 16.88
C HIS A 287 8.09 13.74 16.04
N ARG A 288 8.96 14.64 15.55
CA ARG A 288 8.52 15.77 14.71
C ARG A 288 8.60 15.41 13.23
N ILE A 289 7.44 15.30 12.58
CA ILE A 289 7.36 15.13 11.14
C ILE A 289 7.62 16.44 10.42
N ARG A 290 8.63 16.45 9.53
CA ARG A 290 9.04 17.63 8.76
C ARG A 290 7.99 18.01 7.69
N PRO A 291 7.82 19.31 7.39
CA PRO A 291 7.01 19.75 6.27
C PRO A 291 7.56 19.19 4.95
N VAL A 292 6.66 18.78 4.06
CA VAL A 292 7.01 18.34 2.70
C VAL A 292 6.30 19.24 1.69
N HIS A 293 7.03 19.68 0.67
CA HIS A 293 6.50 20.55 -0.38
C HIS A 293 5.29 19.90 -1.09
N ASN A 294 4.20 20.65 -1.27
CA ASN A 294 2.92 20.20 -1.85
C ASN A 294 2.16 19.10 -1.08
N SER A 295 2.47 18.86 0.20
CA SER A 295 1.67 17.97 1.04
C SER A 295 0.37 18.64 1.48
N ARG A 296 -0.77 17.95 1.31
CA ARG A 296 -2.04 18.31 1.98
C ARG A 296 -2.16 17.73 3.40
N SER A 297 -1.21 16.90 3.82
CA SER A 297 -1.16 16.36 5.19
C SER A 297 -0.47 17.35 6.13
N PRO A 298 -0.97 17.49 7.37
CA PRO A 298 -0.34 18.35 8.38
C PRO A 298 1.07 17.84 8.73
N HIS A 299 1.89 18.72 9.29
CA HIS A 299 3.25 18.43 9.77
C HIS A 299 3.35 18.83 11.23
N GLY A 300 4.26 18.21 11.99
CA GLY A 300 4.31 18.37 13.44
C GLY A 300 4.49 17.05 14.14
N ARG A 301 4.23 17.02 15.46
CA ARG A 301 4.23 15.79 16.24
C ARG A 301 2.87 15.09 16.12
N PRO A 302 2.81 13.80 15.80
CA PRO A 302 1.54 13.07 15.71
C PRO A 302 0.62 13.26 16.92
N SER A 303 1.17 13.16 18.14
CA SER A 303 0.43 13.36 19.38
C SER A 303 -0.22 14.75 19.47
N ILE A 304 0.50 15.81 19.08
CA ILE A 304 -0.02 17.18 19.07
C ILE A 304 -1.05 17.40 17.95
N MET A 305 -0.80 16.86 16.75
CA MET A 305 -1.76 16.92 15.64
C MET A 305 -3.06 16.18 15.96
N TYR A 306 -2.97 15.11 16.75
CA TYR A 306 -4.11 14.33 17.22
C TYR A 306 -4.89 15.08 18.32
N ALA A 307 -4.20 15.46 19.41
CA ALA A 307 -4.85 16.04 20.58
C ALA A 307 -5.32 17.50 20.39
N VAL A 308 -4.65 18.28 19.54
CA VAL A 308 -4.87 19.73 19.41
C VAL A 308 -5.10 20.12 17.94
N SER A 309 -6.02 19.42 17.29
CA SER A 309 -6.30 19.50 15.85
C SER A 309 -6.65 20.90 15.34
N HIS A 310 -7.26 21.75 16.18
CA HIS A 310 -7.64 23.12 15.83
C HIS A 310 -6.43 24.01 15.49
N LEU A 311 -5.24 23.74 16.04
CA LEU A 311 -4.00 24.43 15.67
C LEU A 311 -3.58 24.18 14.22
N TYR A 312 -4.15 23.15 13.60
CA TYR A 312 -3.91 22.75 12.22
C TYR A 312 -5.10 23.08 11.30
N GLY A 313 -6.08 23.86 11.78
CA GLY A 313 -7.29 24.19 11.04
C GLY A 313 -8.19 22.98 10.76
N ALA A 314 -8.09 21.94 11.59
CA ALA A 314 -8.88 20.71 11.48
C ALA A 314 -9.82 20.57 12.67
N THR A 315 -10.82 19.69 12.52
CA THR A 315 -11.78 19.35 13.57
C THR A 315 -11.57 17.91 13.99
N ASP A 316 -11.74 17.63 15.28
CA ASP A 316 -11.79 16.24 15.75
C ASP A 316 -13.11 15.60 15.32
N HIS A 317 -13.02 14.38 14.78
CA HIS A 317 -14.15 13.61 14.28
C HIS A 317 -14.47 12.40 15.16
N LEU A 318 -13.96 12.36 16.40
CA LEU A 318 -14.26 11.32 17.36
C LEU A 318 -15.77 11.28 17.64
N HIS A 319 -16.36 10.09 17.54
CA HIS A 319 -17.75 9.84 17.86
C HIS A 319 -17.85 9.24 19.27
N PRO A 320 -18.50 9.91 20.22
CA PRO A 320 -18.75 9.34 21.54
C PRO A 320 -19.54 8.04 21.42
N VAL A 321 -19.19 7.03 22.21
CA VAL A 321 -19.88 5.74 22.23
C VAL A 321 -20.53 5.48 23.58
N CYS A 322 -21.67 4.79 23.52
CA CYS A 322 -22.40 4.32 24.69
C CYS A 322 -21.67 3.11 25.29
N LEU A 323 -21.45 3.12 26.61
CA LEU A 323 -20.67 2.09 27.30
C LEU A 323 -21.31 0.71 27.19
N GLU A 324 -22.63 0.64 27.18
CA GLU A 324 -23.38 -0.60 26.99
C GLU A 324 -23.09 -1.22 25.62
N LYS A 325 -22.95 -0.40 24.56
CA LYS A 325 -22.56 -0.89 23.24
C LYS A 325 -21.12 -1.39 23.22
N VAL A 326 -20.21 -0.69 23.92
CA VAL A 326 -18.81 -1.12 24.05
C VAL A 326 -18.75 -2.48 24.74
N GLN A 327 -19.53 -2.69 25.81
CA GLN A 327 -19.59 -3.96 26.53
C GLN A 327 -20.06 -5.12 25.64
N VAL A 328 -21.08 -4.90 24.80
CA VAL A 328 -21.51 -5.90 23.81
C VAL A 328 -20.40 -6.24 22.82
N CYS A 329 -19.61 -5.25 22.38
CA CYS A 329 -18.47 -5.54 21.51
C CYS A 329 -17.39 -6.35 22.23
N LEU A 330 -17.10 -6.06 23.50
CA LEU A 330 -16.11 -6.79 24.30
C LEU A 330 -16.43 -8.29 24.44
N GLU A 331 -17.71 -8.66 24.49
CA GLU A 331 -18.15 -10.06 24.57
C GLU A 331 -17.78 -10.88 23.32
N GLU A 332 -17.57 -10.20 22.18
CA GLU A 332 -17.17 -10.80 20.90
C GLU A 332 -15.65 -10.74 20.65
N CYS A 333 -14.88 -10.23 21.61
CA CYS A 333 -13.43 -10.08 21.51
C CYS A 333 -12.68 -11.25 22.14
N VAL A 334 -11.47 -11.48 21.64
CA VAL A 334 -10.45 -12.32 22.30
C VAL A 334 -9.25 -11.43 22.60
N PHE A 335 -8.62 -11.66 23.74
CA PHE A 335 -7.45 -10.92 24.19
C PHE A 335 -6.24 -11.83 24.31
N LYS A 336 -5.05 -11.24 24.29
CA LYS A 336 -3.78 -11.96 24.44
C LYS A 336 -3.75 -12.68 25.79
N ASP A 337 -3.31 -13.94 25.77
CA ASP A 337 -3.19 -14.82 26.92
C ASP A 337 -1.72 -15.21 27.17
N PHE A 338 -1.28 -16.33 26.59
CA PHE A 338 0.07 -16.85 26.57
C PHE A 338 0.82 -16.37 25.33
N PRO A 339 2.15 -16.20 25.44
CA PRO A 339 2.97 -15.77 24.31
C PRO A 339 2.96 -16.79 23.18
N CYS A 340 2.88 -18.08 23.52
CA CYS A 340 2.79 -19.21 22.59
C CYS A 340 1.57 -20.09 22.90
N GLU A 341 1.55 -21.32 22.38
CA GLU A 341 0.55 -22.33 22.74
C GLU A 341 0.71 -22.76 24.21
N GLU A 342 -0.40 -23.03 24.91
CA GLU A 342 -0.42 -23.20 26.37
C GLU A 342 0.36 -24.44 26.85
N ASP A 343 0.25 -25.58 26.15
CA ASP A 343 1.00 -26.78 26.50
C ASP A 343 2.50 -26.54 26.34
N ILE A 344 2.93 -25.88 25.24
CA ILE A 344 4.33 -25.53 25.03
C ILE A 344 4.82 -24.53 26.09
N PHE A 345 4.00 -23.55 26.46
CA PHE A 345 4.34 -22.60 27.52
C PHE A 345 4.62 -23.33 28.83
N ASN A 346 3.73 -24.24 29.24
CA ASN A 346 3.89 -25.01 30.48
C ASN A 346 5.14 -25.90 30.44
N ILE A 347 5.38 -26.61 29.33
CA ILE A 347 6.61 -27.41 29.14
C ILE A 347 7.87 -26.54 29.29
N CYS A 348 7.89 -25.36 28.67
CA CYS A 348 9.05 -24.46 28.77
C CYS A 348 9.26 -23.99 30.21
N VAL A 349 8.21 -23.63 30.93
CA VAL A 349 8.30 -23.21 32.34
C VAL A 349 8.83 -24.34 33.23
N ASP A 350 8.36 -25.56 33.03
CA ASP A 350 8.81 -26.74 33.78
C ASP A 350 10.30 -27.02 33.51
N LEU A 351 10.69 -27.10 32.24
CA LEU A 351 12.10 -27.29 31.85
C LEU A 351 13.01 -26.18 32.36
N MET A 352 12.54 -24.93 32.33
CA MET A 352 13.28 -23.81 32.88
C MET A 352 13.52 -23.98 34.38
N SER A 353 12.49 -24.42 35.13
CA SER A 353 12.61 -24.68 36.56
C SER A 353 13.53 -25.86 36.86
N GLU A 354 13.50 -26.91 36.05
CA GLU A 354 14.33 -28.12 36.25
C GLU A 354 15.82 -27.86 35.95
N HIS A 355 16.10 -27.02 34.96
CA HIS A 355 17.46 -26.74 34.47
C HIS A 355 18.04 -25.39 34.90
N ASP A 356 17.36 -24.66 35.81
CA ASP A 356 17.76 -23.32 36.30
C ASP A 356 17.97 -22.30 35.16
N LEU A 357 17.11 -22.39 34.13
CA LEU A 357 17.10 -21.47 33.00
C LEU A 357 16.13 -20.32 33.27
N ASN A 358 16.47 -19.12 32.82
CA ASN A 358 15.68 -17.92 33.08
C ASN A 358 15.57 -17.05 31.83
N LEU A 359 14.39 -16.45 31.63
CA LEU A 359 14.22 -15.37 30.65
C LEU A 359 15.15 -14.21 31.02
N THR A 360 15.72 -13.57 30.01
CA THR A 360 16.71 -12.50 30.17
C THR A 360 16.34 -11.30 29.33
N ASN A 361 16.80 -10.10 29.68
CA ASN A 361 16.62 -8.92 28.84
C ASN A 361 17.67 -8.80 27.73
N ASP A 362 18.71 -9.64 27.77
CA ASP A 362 19.72 -9.71 26.71
C ASP A 362 19.23 -10.64 25.60
N VAL A 363 18.98 -10.06 24.41
CA VAL A 363 18.49 -10.79 23.24
C VAL A 363 19.40 -11.94 22.83
N PHE A 364 20.72 -11.82 22.98
CA PHE A 364 21.65 -12.88 22.59
C PHE A 364 21.67 -14.01 23.61
N ALA A 365 21.56 -13.70 24.91
CA ALA A 365 21.39 -14.74 25.92
C ALA A 365 20.01 -15.42 25.80
N GLU A 366 19.00 -14.71 25.32
CA GLU A 366 17.67 -15.27 25.03
C GLU A 366 17.71 -16.26 23.83
N VAL A 367 18.63 -16.05 22.88
CA VAL A 367 18.93 -17.05 21.83
C VAL A 367 19.49 -18.34 22.43
N ASP A 368 20.39 -18.24 23.41
CA ASP A 368 20.92 -19.43 24.09
C ASP A 368 19.82 -20.20 24.84
N LEU A 369 18.86 -19.48 25.44
CA LEU A 369 17.68 -20.07 26.06
C LEU A 369 16.80 -20.81 25.04
N TYR A 370 16.50 -20.17 23.91
CA TYR A 370 15.75 -20.78 22.81
C TYR A 370 16.41 -22.09 22.35
N ILE A 371 17.73 -22.08 22.12
CA ILE A 371 18.48 -23.27 21.68
C ILE A 371 18.41 -24.36 22.75
N SER A 372 18.64 -24.00 24.01
CA SER A 372 18.61 -24.95 25.14
C SER A 372 17.24 -25.62 25.29
N LEU A 373 16.16 -24.84 25.28
CA LEU A 373 14.79 -25.37 25.35
C LEU A 373 14.47 -26.28 24.16
N ARG A 374 14.90 -25.88 22.96
CA ARG A 374 14.71 -26.68 21.76
C ARG A 374 15.42 -28.04 21.85
N GLU A 375 16.65 -28.07 22.36
CA GLU A 375 17.41 -29.31 22.52
C GLU A 375 16.79 -30.22 23.59
N LEU A 376 16.40 -29.67 24.73
CA LEU A 376 15.75 -30.41 25.81
C LEU A 376 14.44 -31.06 25.34
N ILE A 377 13.54 -30.28 24.73
CA ILE A 377 12.25 -30.79 24.24
C ILE A 377 12.45 -31.87 23.17
N ASN A 378 13.38 -31.68 22.22
CA ASN A 378 13.65 -32.71 21.22
C ASN A 378 14.25 -33.99 21.83
N SER A 379 15.08 -33.87 22.86
CA SER A 379 15.66 -35.03 23.55
C SER A 379 14.63 -35.89 24.28
N GLU A 380 13.54 -35.28 24.75
CA GLU A 380 12.42 -36.00 25.36
C GLU A 380 11.49 -36.65 24.33
N LEU A 381 11.41 -36.08 23.12
CA LEU A 381 10.59 -36.59 22.03
C LEU A 381 11.23 -37.73 21.24
N GLU A 382 12.56 -37.86 21.26
CA GLU A 382 13.26 -39.01 20.69
C GLU A 382 13.30 -40.17 21.71
N PRO A 383 12.52 -41.26 21.50
CA PRO A 383 12.55 -42.38 22.43
C PRO A 383 13.96 -42.97 22.45
N HIS A 384 14.51 -43.17 23.66
CA HIS A 384 15.72 -43.95 23.87
C HIS A 384 15.59 -45.31 23.15
N ASN A 385 16.23 -45.45 21.99
CA ASN A 385 16.30 -46.70 21.23
C ASN A 385 17.15 -47.75 21.96
#